data_AF-A0AAV6D951-F1
#
_entry.id   AF-A0AAV6D951-F1
#
_cell.length_a   1.000
_cell.length_b   1.000
_cell.length_c   1.000
_cell.angle_alpha   90.00
_cell.angle_beta   90.00
_cell.angle_gamma   90.00
#
_symmetry.space_group_name_H-M   'P 1'
#
loop_
_entity.id
_entity.type
_entity.pdbx_description
1 polymer ?
#
loop_
_entity_poly.entity_id
_entity_poly.type
_entity_poly.pdbx_seq_one_letter_code
_entity_poly.pdbx_strand_id
1 'polypeptide(L)'
;MRPAAIAWDRAATVQAAARRWRDAGAIDDATLARIRQTFPDPCLTPTPAWRVLTAGMVAAIVLCVFAALLVSFWRSAGLLQAALFLVGAACLVITDRLAGSPRWARRGVAGALSVLGVGFLLLGVALLVGESLRLGEDAAVDAVAVTALLLCGLAAWRWGSPLFTGLAGVALLVGLARLPSARALWIAAGAGLVAAAAPRLDSGRLAPSQRRGAAVLTAVGLGAIYVATDLHALDAGLLERLGHLAPTRPAVGGSQRLAAALGTALIPPAILAWGLVSRRTLLLDIGIVLLALSAVTLRHYVALAPAWVMLTGGGALLAGAALLVERALRRAPAGERAGFTAEPLFSDERRQQTLEMAGAVTTFAPRTPAPPDEGFAGGGGRFGGGGAQERF
;
A
#
# COMPACT_ATOMS: atom_id res chain seq x y z
N MET A 1 20.23 6.84 -6.53
CA MET A 1 19.82 6.42 -7.91
C MET A 1 20.85 6.85 -8.93
N ARG A 2 21.03 6.07 -10.01
CA ARG A 2 21.90 6.44 -11.13
C ARG A 2 21.26 7.58 -11.95
N PRO A 3 22.04 8.57 -12.46
CA PRO A 3 21.50 9.69 -13.24
C PRO A 3 20.67 9.24 -14.45
N ALA A 4 21.11 8.20 -15.17
CA ALA A 4 20.37 7.64 -16.30
C ALA A 4 18.99 7.10 -15.89
N ALA A 5 18.89 6.43 -14.74
CA ALA A 5 17.62 5.92 -14.23
C ALA A 5 16.64 7.05 -13.86
N ILE A 6 17.16 8.18 -13.34
CA ILE A 6 16.36 9.37 -13.05
C ILE A 6 15.79 9.96 -14.36
N ALA A 7 16.61 10.04 -15.41
CA ALA A 7 16.18 10.53 -16.72
C ALA A 7 15.08 9.63 -17.32
N TRP A 8 15.25 8.30 -17.27
CA TRP A 8 14.24 7.34 -17.75
C TRP A 8 12.93 7.40 -16.96
N ASP A 9 13.00 7.65 -15.64
CA ASP A 9 11.81 7.80 -14.79
C ASP A 9 11.03 9.09 -15.11
N ARG A 10 11.75 10.19 -15.37
CA ARG A 10 11.15 11.45 -15.82
C ARG A 10 10.51 11.32 -17.20
N ALA A 11 11.23 10.76 -18.18
CA ALA A 11 10.71 10.56 -19.53
C ALA A 11 9.44 9.70 -19.52
N ALA A 12 9.43 8.59 -18.77
CA ALA A 12 8.25 7.74 -18.63
C ALA A 12 7.06 8.46 -18.00
N THR A 13 7.31 9.30 -16.99
CA THR A 13 6.23 10.07 -16.33
C THR A 13 5.60 11.09 -17.29
N VAL A 14 6.42 11.78 -18.10
CA VAL A 14 5.95 12.71 -19.13
C VAL A 14 5.16 11.99 -20.20
N GLN A 15 5.66 10.86 -20.72
CA GLN A 15 4.95 10.08 -21.73
C GLN A 15 3.63 9.50 -21.20
N ALA A 16 3.58 9.05 -19.94
CA ALA A 16 2.35 8.57 -19.32
C ALA A 16 1.31 9.70 -19.16
N ALA A 17 1.74 10.89 -18.75
CA ALA A 17 0.87 12.06 -18.70
C ALA A 17 0.35 12.45 -20.10
N ALA A 18 1.22 12.44 -21.11
CA ALA A 18 0.83 12.75 -22.49
C ALA A 18 -0.20 11.76 -23.06
N ARG A 19 -0.08 10.46 -22.75
CA ARG A 19 -1.11 9.47 -23.11
C ARG A 19 -2.47 9.83 -22.52
N ARG A 20 -2.51 10.18 -21.22
CA ARG A 20 -3.75 10.60 -20.55
C ARG A 20 -4.35 11.87 -21.15
N TRP A 21 -3.51 12.82 -21.55
CA TRP A 21 -3.96 14.03 -22.24
C TRP A 21 -4.58 13.71 -23.59
N ARG A 22 -3.99 12.76 -24.34
CA ARG A 22 -4.51 12.31 -25.62
C ARG A 22 -5.82 11.54 -25.46
N ASP A 23 -5.91 10.64 -24.49
CA ASP A 23 -7.12 9.86 -24.22
C ASP A 23 -8.29 10.74 -23.74
N ALA A 24 -7.99 11.90 -23.15
CA ALA A 24 -8.97 12.93 -22.81
C ALA A 24 -9.26 13.93 -23.94
N GLY A 25 -8.64 13.77 -25.11
CA GLY A 25 -8.82 14.68 -26.26
C GLY A 25 -8.16 16.06 -26.11
N ALA A 26 -7.29 16.26 -25.12
CA ALA A 26 -6.59 17.53 -24.90
C ALA A 26 -5.41 17.77 -25.85
N ILE A 27 -4.86 16.70 -26.43
CA ILE A 27 -3.79 16.77 -27.45
C ILE A 27 -4.08 15.80 -28.59
N ASP A 28 -3.56 16.12 -29.78
CA ASP A 28 -3.64 15.27 -30.97
C ASP A 28 -2.50 14.22 -31.02
N ASP A 29 -2.65 13.22 -31.89
CA ASP A 29 -1.66 12.16 -32.07
C ASP A 29 -0.30 12.71 -32.56
N ALA A 30 -0.30 13.81 -33.32
CA ALA A 30 0.93 14.45 -33.78
C ALA A 30 1.72 15.10 -32.61
N THR A 31 1.03 15.78 -31.69
CA THR A 31 1.66 16.30 -30.47
C THR A 31 2.17 15.17 -29.58
N LEU A 32 1.42 14.08 -29.42
CA LEU A 32 1.87 12.91 -28.67
C LEU A 32 3.15 12.30 -29.28
N ALA A 33 3.22 12.19 -30.61
CA ALA A 33 4.40 11.71 -31.32
C ALA A 33 5.60 12.65 -31.10
N ARG A 34 5.40 13.97 -31.15
CA ARG A 34 6.44 14.96 -30.88
C ARG A 34 6.96 14.85 -29.44
N ILE A 35 6.09 14.70 -28.45
CA ILE A 35 6.48 14.50 -27.04
C ILE A 35 7.33 13.23 -26.87
N ARG A 36 6.97 12.13 -27.54
CA ARG A 36 7.75 10.88 -27.50
C ARG A 36 9.14 11.03 -28.12
N GLN A 37 9.28 11.86 -29.15
CA GLN A 37 10.58 12.17 -29.76
C GLN A 37 11.43 13.07 -28.85
N THR A 38 10.83 14.06 -28.20
CA THR A 38 11.56 14.96 -27.28
C THR A 38 11.99 14.28 -25.98
N PHE A 39 11.17 13.35 -25.47
CA PHE A 39 11.43 12.59 -24.24
C PHE A 39 11.49 11.09 -24.51
N PRO A 40 12.56 10.58 -25.16
CA PRO A 40 12.67 9.16 -25.48
C PRO A 40 12.80 8.33 -24.20
N ASP A 41 11.96 7.30 -24.07
CA ASP A 41 12.06 6.30 -23.02
C ASP A 41 12.65 5.00 -23.59
N PRO A 42 13.93 4.68 -23.31
CA PRO A 42 14.54 3.45 -23.79
C PRO A 42 14.07 2.21 -23.04
N CYS A 43 13.31 2.37 -21.94
CA CYS A 43 12.82 1.25 -21.17
C CYS A 43 11.55 0.65 -21.78
N LEU A 44 11.57 -0.66 -21.94
CA LEU A 44 10.37 -1.43 -22.25
C LEU A 44 9.49 -1.47 -21.00
N THR A 45 8.34 -0.82 -21.08
CA THR A 45 7.30 -0.81 -20.05
C THR A 45 6.20 -1.81 -20.44
N PRO A 46 6.32 -3.09 -20.02
CA PRO A 46 5.25 -4.04 -20.27
C PRO A 46 4.01 -3.73 -19.43
N THR A 47 2.88 -4.31 -19.81
CA THR A 47 1.61 -4.22 -19.09
C THR A 47 1.77 -4.66 -17.63
N PRO A 48 0.95 -4.13 -16.70
CA PRO A 48 1.04 -4.49 -15.27
C PRO A 48 0.91 -6.00 -15.04
N ALA A 49 -0.01 -6.66 -15.75
CA ALA A 49 -0.18 -8.12 -15.69
C ALA A 49 1.11 -8.87 -16.06
N TRP A 50 1.76 -8.47 -17.17
CA TRP A 50 3.02 -9.10 -17.58
C TRP A 50 4.13 -8.86 -16.57
N ARG A 51 4.21 -7.67 -15.96
CA ARG A 51 5.20 -7.36 -14.90
C ARG A 51 5.03 -8.25 -13.68
N VAL A 52 3.79 -8.52 -13.28
CA VAL A 52 3.48 -9.40 -12.15
C VAL A 52 3.82 -10.85 -12.50
N LEU A 53 3.47 -11.29 -13.70
CA LEU A 53 3.75 -12.65 -14.17
C LEU A 53 5.26 -12.93 -14.27
N THR A 54 6.03 -12.01 -14.86
CA THR A 54 7.50 -12.16 -14.94
C THR A 54 8.16 -12.08 -13.57
N ALA A 55 7.68 -11.20 -12.68
CA ALA A 55 8.15 -11.15 -11.29
C ALA A 55 7.86 -12.46 -10.55
N GLY A 56 6.65 -13.00 -10.68
CA GLY A 56 6.23 -14.26 -10.08
C GLY A 56 7.02 -15.46 -10.58
N MET A 57 7.21 -15.57 -11.91
CA MET A 57 8.00 -16.64 -12.52
C MET A 57 9.44 -16.62 -12.01
N VAL A 58 10.08 -15.45 -12.00
CA VAL A 58 11.46 -15.31 -11.52
C VAL A 58 11.55 -15.61 -10.03
N ALA A 59 10.57 -15.15 -9.24
CA ALA A 59 10.53 -15.46 -7.82
C ALA A 59 10.39 -16.96 -7.57
N ALA A 60 9.51 -17.64 -8.31
CA ALA A 60 9.34 -19.09 -8.23
C ALA A 60 10.63 -19.84 -8.57
N ILE A 61 11.33 -19.44 -9.65
CA ILE A 61 12.62 -20.05 -10.03
C ILE A 61 13.63 -19.91 -8.89
N VAL A 62 13.80 -18.70 -8.35
CA VAL A 62 14.75 -18.45 -7.26
C VAL A 62 14.36 -19.24 -6.00
N LEU A 63 13.08 -19.29 -5.65
CA LEU A 63 12.58 -20.06 -4.50
C LEU A 63 12.76 -21.56 -4.69
N CYS A 64 12.55 -22.11 -5.89
CA CYS A 64 12.80 -23.53 -6.19
C CYS A 64 14.29 -23.87 -6.08
N VAL A 65 15.17 -23.02 -6.62
CA VAL A 65 16.63 -23.18 -6.47
C VAL A 65 17.01 -23.13 -4.99
N PHE A 66 16.47 -22.17 -4.24
CA PHE A 66 16.72 -22.08 -2.81
C PHE A 66 16.18 -23.29 -2.04
N ALA A 67 14.99 -23.80 -2.36
CA ALA A 67 14.42 -24.99 -1.74
C ALA A 67 15.28 -26.24 -1.99
N ALA A 68 15.82 -26.40 -3.21
CA ALA A 68 16.75 -27.48 -3.51
C ALA A 68 18.05 -27.39 -2.68
N LEU A 69 18.59 -26.17 -2.50
CA LEU A 69 19.72 -25.93 -1.60
C LEU A 69 19.35 -26.22 -0.14
N LEU A 70 18.16 -25.84 0.29
CA LEU A 70 17.68 -26.07 1.65
C LEU A 70 17.58 -27.57 1.94
N VAL A 71 17.02 -28.37 1.04
CA VAL A 71 17.00 -29.85 1.17
C VAL A 71 18.42 -30.42 1.23
N SER A 72 19.35 -29.88 0.45
CA SER A 72 20.74 -30.35 0.41
C SER A 72 21.52 -30.03 1.69
N PHE A 73 21.26 -28.87 2.31
CA PHE A 73 22.02 -28.34 3.45
C PHE A 73 21.24 -28.30 4.76
N TRP A 74 20.05 -28.90 4.84
CA TRP A 74 19.16 -28.82 6.00
C TRP A 74 19.80 -29.30 7.30
N ARG A 75 20.79 -30.19 7.21
CA ARG A 75 21.48 -30.79 8.36
C ARG A 75 22.59 -29.91 8.94
N SER A 76 22.94 -28.81 8.28
CA SER A 76 24.06 -27.94 8.65
C SER A 76 23.64 -26.48 8.64
N ALA A 77 23.36 -25.93 9.83
CA ALA A 77 23.00 -24.53 10.04
C ALA A 77 23.98 -23.55 9.36
N GLY A 78 25.29 -23.79 9.49
CA GLY A 78 26.32 -22.94 8.89
C GLY A 78 26.28 -22.89 7.35
N LEU A 79 26.09 -24.03 6.68
CA LEU A 79 25.98 -24.06 5.21
C LEU A 79 24.67 -23.43 4.73
N LEU A 80 23.58 -23.62 5.47
CA LEU A 80 22.29 -22.98 5.17
C LEU A 80 22.40 -21.45 5.29
N GLN A 81 23.05 -20.94 6.34
CA GLN A 81 23.32 -19.51 6.50
C GLN A 81 24.20 -18.97 5.37
N ALA A 82 25.30 -19.66 5.05
CA ALA A 82 26.17 -19.28 3.94
C ALA A 82 25.42 -19.24 2.60
N ALA A 83 24.54 -20.23 2.33
CA ALA A 83 23.70 -20.26 1.15
C ALA A 83 22.72 -19.07 1.10
N LEU A 84 22.07 -18.72 2.22
CA LEU A 84 21.18 -17.56 2.33
C LEU A 84 21.91 -16.25 1.99
N PHE A 85 23.09 -16.05 2.57
CA PHE A 85 23.90 -14.86 2.29
C PHE A 85 24.36 -14.81 0.83
N LEU A 86 24.81 -15.93 0.28
CA LEU A 86 25.30 -16.02 -1.10
C LEU A 86 24.18 -15.78 -2.10
N VAL A 87 23.05 -16.48 -1.96
CA VAL A 87 21.87 -16.32 -2.83
C VAL A 87 21.30 -14.91 -2.69
N GLY A 88 21.19 -14.39 -1.46
CA GLY A 88 20.76 -13.03 -1.19
C GLY A 88 21.64 -11.99 -1.88
N ALA A 89 22.96 -12.07 -1.70
CA ALA A 89 23.93 -11.19 -2.33
C ALA A 89 23.89 -11.29 -3.86
N ALA A 90 23.84 -12.51 -4.41
CA ALA A 90 23.73 -12.74 -5.85
C ALA A 90 22.47 -12.06 -6.43
N CYS A 91 21.31 -12.19 -5.76
CA CYS A 91 20.07 -11.55 -6.16
C CYS A 91 20.19 -10.01 -6.18
N LEU A 92 20.84 -9.40 -5.18
CA LEU A 92 21.04 -7.94 -5.15
C LEU A 92 22.02 -7.45 -6.23
N VAL A 93 23.11 -8.19 -6.48
CA VAL A 93 24.09 -7.87 -7.54
C VAL A 93 23.43 -7.94 -8.91
N ILE A 94 22.65 -9.00 -9.17
CA ILE A 94 21.90 -9.13 -10.42
C ILE A 94 20.86 -8.02 -10.52
N THR A 95 20.20 -7.65 -9.42
CA THR A 95 19.27 -6.51 -9.41
C THR A 95 19.96 -5.22 -9.81
N ASP A 96 21.14 -4.92 -9.28
CA ASP A 96 21.86 -3.68 -9.63
C ASP A 96 22.26 -3.64 -11.12
N ARG A 97 22.63 -4.80 -11.68
CA ARG A 97 22.91 -4.96 -13.11
C ARG A 97 21.66 -4.73 -13.96
N LEU A 98 20.53 -5.35 -13.59
CA LEU A 98 19.27 -5.26 -14.33
C LEU A 98 18.63 -3.88 -14.21
N ALA A 99 18.66 -3.26 -13.03
CA ALA A 99 18.18 -1.90 -12.81
C ALA A 99 19.02 -0.85 -13.56
N GLY A 100 20.29 -1.16 -13.82
CA GLY A 100 21.17 -0.35 -14.67
C GLY A 100 20.92 -0.49 -16.18
N SER A 101 20.13 -1.47 -16.61
CA SER A 101 19.85 -1.74 -18.02
C SER A 101 18.45 -1.25 -18.41
N PRO A 102 18.30 -0.42 -19.46
CA PRO A 102 16.99 0.12 -19.84
C PRO A 102 15.99 -0.99 -20.21
N ARG A 103 16.47 -2.09 -20.81
CA ARG A 103 15.62 -3.21 -21.25
C ARG A 103 14.93 -3.95 -20.10
N TRP A 104 15.54 -3.96 -18.91
CA TRP A 104 15.12 -4.81 -17.80
C TRP A 104 14.59 -4.03 -16.59
N ALA A 105 14.94 -2.75 -16.45
CA ALA A 105 14.63 -1.94 -15.29
C ALA A 105 13.14 -1.93 -14.88
N ARG A 106 12.21 -2.08 -15.85
CA ARG A 106 10.76 -2.00 -15.60
C ARG A 106 9.97 -3.29 -15.82
N ARG A 107 10.65 -4.42 -16.10
CA ARG A 107 10.02 -5.72 -16.38
C ARG A 107 9.59 -6.53 -15.14
N GLY A 108 9.63 -5.97 -13.94
CA GLY A 108 9.25 -6.68 -12.70
C GLY A 108 10.36 -7.58 -12.12
N VAL A 109 11.25 -8.12 -12.97
CA VAL A 109 12.38 -9.00 -12.58
C VAL A 109 13.28 -8.38 -11.51
N ALA A 110 13.75 -7.14 -11.73
CA ALA A 110 14.60 -6.43 -10.77
C ALA A 110 13.89 -6.17 -9.43
N GLY A 111 12.56 -5.99 -9.46
CA GLY A 111 11.76 -5.86 -8.24
C GLY A 111 11.68 -7.16 -7.46
N ALA A 112 11.42 -8.28 -8.13
CA ALA A 112 11.36 -9.60 -7.49
C ALA A 112 12.70 -9.99 -6.86
N LEU A 113 13.81 -9.86 -7.60
CA LEU A 113 15.14 -10.19 -7.09
C LEU A 113 15.57 -9.30 -5.93
N SER A 114 15.23 -8.01 -5.93
CA SER A 114 15.56 -7.17 -4.78
C SER A 114 14.79 -7.58 -3.53
N VAL A 115 13.49 -7.88 -3.65
CA VAL A 115 12.68 -8.31 -2.50
C VAL A 115 13.18 -9.63 -1.96
N LEU A 116 13.42 -10.62 -2.83
CA LEU A 116 13.97 -11.92 -2.42
C LEU A 116 15.39 -11.78 -1.86
N GLY A 117 16.25 -10.98 -2.49
CA GLY A 117 17.61 -10.75 -2.03
C GLY A 117 17.66 -10.15 -0.64
N VAL A 118 16.87 -9.10 -0.38
CA VAL A 118 16.76 -8.51 0.96
C VAL A 118 16.15 -9.53 1.95
N GLY A 119 15.11 -10.25 1.54
CA GLY A 119 14.48 -11.28 2.37
C GLY A 119 15.44 -12.39 2.81
N PHE A 120 16.24 -12.93 1.89
CA PHE A 120 17.24 -13.95 2.20
C PHE A 120 18.35 -13.44 3.10
N LEU A 121 18.81 -12.20 2.90
CA LEU A 121 19.81 -11.60 3.80
C LEU A 121 19.24 -11.41 5.22
N LEU A 122 18.00 -10.94 5.35
CA LEU A 122 17.37 -10.79 6.66
C LEU A 122 17.15 -12.12 7.35
N LEU A 123 16.72 -13.15 6.61
CA LEU A 123 16.60 -14.51 7.14
C LEU A 123 17.97 -15.09 7.54
N GLY A 124 19.00 -14.85 6.73
CA GLY A 124 20.38 -15.24 7.05
C GLY A 124 20.89 -14.59 8.33
N VAL A 125 20.61 -13.30 8.55
CA VAL A 125 20.94 -12.61 9.81
C VAL A 125 20.14 -13.16 10.98
N ALA A 126 18.84 -13.41 10.81
CA ALA A 126 18.01 -13.99 11.86
C ALA A 126 18.55 -15.34 12.34
N LEU A 127 18.91 -16.23 11.40
CA LEU A 127 19.52 -17.52 11.72
C LEU A 127 20.93 -17.39 12.31
N LEU A 128 21.77 -16.50 11.77
CA LEU A 128 23.12 -16.26 12.30
C LEU A 128 23.06 -15.81 13.76
N VAL A 129 22.15 -14.90 14.08
CA VAL A 129 22.02 -14.36 15.43
C VAL A 129 21.41 -15.37 16.40
N GLY A 130 20.35 -16.08 15.97
CA GLY A 130 19.63 -17.04 16.81
C GLY A 130 20.38 -18.37 17.00
N GLU A 131 20.94 -18.96 15.95
CA GLU A 131 21.55 -20.30 16.01
C GLU A 131 23.06 -20.24 16.27
N SER A 132 23.78 -19.36 15.57
CA SER A 132 25.25 -19.34 15.62
C SER A 132 25.77 -18.52 16.78
N LEU A 133 25.26 -17.30 16.96
CA LEU A 133 25.63 -16.42 18.06
C LEU A 133 24.83 -16.70 19.35
N ARG A 134 23.73 -17.46 19.25
CA ARG A 134 22.84 -17.82 20.37
C ARG A 134 22.43 -16.62 21.21
N LEU A 135 22.22 -15.47 20.56
CA LEU A 135 21.68 -14.31 21.26
C LEU A 135 20.22 -14.58 21.64
N GLY A 136 19.77 -13.95 22.73
CA GLY A 136 18.36 -14.03 23.11
C GLY A 136 17.44 -13.55 21.98
N GLU A 137 16.21 -14.07 21.95
CA GLU A 137 15.22 -13.74 20.92
C GLU A 137 15.07 -12.22 20.74
N ASP A 138 15.13 -11.48 21.85
CA ASP A 138 15.06 -10.04 21.82
C ASP A 138 16.22 -9.39 21.06
N ALA A 139 17.46 -9.81 21.31
CA ALA A 139 18.62 -9.28 20.61
C ALA A 139 18.60 -9.67 19.12
N ALA A 140 18.05 -10.85 18.79
CA ALA A 140 17.85 -11.27 17.41
C ALA A 140 16.88 -10.36 16.65
N VAL A 141 15.75 -10.01 17.27
CA VAL A 141 14.78 -9.08 16.67
C VAL A 141 15.39 -7.69 16.47
N ASP A 142 16.24 -7.20 17.39
CA ASP A 142 16.90 -5.89 17.24
C ASP A 142 17.89 -5.91 16.09
N ALA A 143 18.72 -6.95 16.01
CA ALA A 143 19.68 -7.13 14.94
C ALA A 143 18.99 -7.20 13.57
N VAL A 144 17.87 -7.92 13.47
CA VAL A 144 17.07 -8.00 12.24
C VAL A 144 16.43 -6.66 11.91
N ALA A 145 15.87 -5.93 12.89
CA ALA A 145 15.25 -4.62 12.67
C ALA A 145 16.28 -3.58 12.18
N VAL A 146 17.45 -3.52 12.80
CA VAL A 146 18.55 -2.62 12.39
C VAL A 146 19.06 -3.01 11.01
N THR A 147 19.24 -4.30 10.75
CA THR A 147 19.67 -4.77 9.42
C THR A 147 18.61 -4.46 8.36
N ALA A 148 17.33 -4.63 8.65
CA ALA A 148 16.23 -4.28 7.75
C ALA A 148 16.20 -2.78 7.45
N LEU A 149 16.39 -1.93 8.46
CA LEU A 149 16.50 -0.48 8.29
C LEU A 149 17.65 -0.12 7.35
N LEU A 150 18.84 -0.69 7.58
CA LEU A 150 20.03 -0.42 6.77
C LEU A 150 19.88 -0.93 5.33
N LEU A 151 19.49 -2.20 5.15
CA LEU A 151 19.34 -2.81 3.82
C LEU A 151 18.22 -2.15 3.02
N CYS A 152 17.04 -1.95 3.62
CA CYS A 152 15.93 -1.30 2.93
C CYS A 152 16.22 0.19 2.69
N GLY A 153 16.88 0.88 3.61
CA GLY A 153 17.32 2.27 3.42
C GLY A 153 18.31 2.43 2.27
N LEU A 154 19.32 1.56 2.20
CA LEU A 154 20.28 1.51 1.10
C LEU A 154 19.59 1.15 -0.22
N ALA A 155 18.69 0.16 -0.23
CA ALA A 155 17.91 -0.22 -1.42
C ALA A 155 17.01 0.93 -1.90
N ALA A 156 16.36 1.64 -0.98
CA ALA A 156 15.55 2.83 -1.27
C ALA A 156 16.39 3.94 -1.89
N TRP A 157 17.57 4.24 -1.33
CA TRP A 157 18.47 5.25 -1.87
C TRP A 157 19.06 4.86 -3.23
N ARG A 158 19.46 3.59 -3.36
CA ARG A 158 20.11 3.06 -4.56
C ARG A 158 19.14 2.97 -5.75
N TRP A 159 17.96 2.38 -5.55
CA TRP A 159 17.00 2.08 -6.61
C TRP A 159 15.78 3.00 -6.66
N GLY A 160 15.54 3.83 -5.64
CA GLY A 160 14.38 4.73 -5.60
C GLY A 160 13.04 4.02 -5.41
N SER A 161 13.04 2.78 -4.92
CA SER A 161 11.82 1.99 -4.77
C SER A 161 10.99 2.47 -3.58
N PRO A 162 9.70 2.85 -3.77
CA PRO A 162 8.84 3.27 -2.66
C PRO A 162 8.56 2.14 -1.67
N LEU A 163 8.62 0.88 -2.12
CA LEU A 163 8.43 -0.29 -1.26
C LEU A 163 9.55 -0.40 -0.21
N PHE A 164 10.82 -0.29 -0.63
CA PHE A 164 11.95 -0.32 0.32
C PHE A 164 11.98 0.91 1.21
N THR A 165 11.53 2.06 0.70
CA THR A 165 11.37 3.25 1.53
C THR A 165 10.35 3.02 2.65
N GLY A 166 9.20 2.42 2.34
CA GLY A 166 8.18 2.06 3.33
C GLY A 166 8.70 1.04 4.34
N LEU A 167 9.32 -0.05 3.86
CA LEU A 167 9.91 -1.07 4.73
C LEU A 167 10.99 -0.51 5.66
N ALA A 168 11.84 0.40 5.18
CA ALA A 168 12.82 1.07 6.03
C ALA A 168 12.15 1.93 7.11
N GLY A 169 11.09 2.68 6.76
CA GLY A 169 10.30 3.45 7.72
C GLY A 169 9.65 2.57 8.78
N VAL A 170 9.06 1.44 8.38
CA VAL A 170 8.47 0.46 9.30
C VAL A 170 9.54 -0.18 10.20
N ALA A 171 10.69 -0.59 9.64
CA ALA A 171 11.79 -1.16 10.42
C ALA A 171 12.33 -0.17 11.47
N LEU A 172 12.43 1.12 11.12
CA LEU A 172 12.78 2.17 12.08
C LEU A 172 11.77 2.24 13.23
N LEU A 173 10.47 2.27 12.91
CA LEU A 173 9.41 2.34 13.92
C LEU A 173 9.38 1.09 14.80
N VAL A 174 9.52 -0.10 14.21
CA VAL A 174 9.61 -1.35 14.97
C VAL A 174 10.79 -1.30 15.93
N GLY A 175 11.99 -0.91 15.48
CA GLY A 175 13.16 -0.76 16.36
C GLY A 175 12.93 0.25 17.50
N LEU A 176 12.32 1.40 17.19
CA LEU A 176 11.98 2.41 18.21
C LEU A 176 10.90 1.96 19.20
N ALA A 177 10.00 1.06 18.78
CA ALA A 177 8.97 0.50 19.68
C ALA A 177 9.59 -0.36 20.79
N ARG A 178 10.83 -0.84 20.60
CA ARG A 178 11.51 -1.73 21.54
C ARG A 178 12.22 -0.98 22.67
N LEU A 179 12.44 0.32 22.48
CA LEU A 179 13.05 1.24 23.43
C LEU A 179 12.04 1.73 24.49
N PRO A 180 12.51 2.23 25.65
CA PRO A 180 11.64 2.89 26.62
C PRO A 180 10.95 4.10 25.99
N SER A 181 9.71 4.38 26.42
CA SER A 181 8.86 5.46 25.89
C SER A 181 8.50 5.33 24.40
N ALA A 182 8.30 4.09 23.92
CA ALA A 182 7.89 3.73 22.56
C ALA A 182 6.88 4.69 21.90
N ARG A 183 5.82 5.11 22.61
CA ARG A 183 4.83 6.06 22.09
C ARG A 183 5.42 7.43 21.75
N ALA A 184 6.20 8.00 22.66
CA ALA A 184 6.83 9.30 22.45
C ALA A 184 7.82 9.22 21.28
N LEU A 185 8.58 8.11 21.20
CA LEU A 185 9.49 7.86 20.09
C LEU A 185 8.77 7.70 18.76
N TRP A 186 7.61 7.02 18.71
CA TRP A 186 6.80 6.90 17.50
C TRP A 186 6.21 8.23 17.06
N ILE A 187 5.72 9.05 17.99
CA ILE A 187 5.22 10.40 17.69
C ILE A 187 6.36 11.27 17.15
N ALA A 188 7.51 11.29 17.83
CA ALA A 188 8.66 12.08 17.42
C ALA A 188 9.24 11.62 16.07
N ALA A 189 9.40 10.31 15.87
CA ALA A 189 9.89 9.74 14.62
C ALA A 189 8.88 9.95 13.49
N GLY A 190 7.58 9.72 13.73
CA GLY A 190 6.53 9.98 12.76
C GLY A 190 6.49 11.45 12.34
N ALA A 191 6.56 12.38 13.30
CA ALA A 191 6.62 13.81 13.02
C ALA A 191 7.89 14.18 12.25
N GLY A 192 9.05 13.62 12.62
CA GLY A 192 10.31 13.81 11.90
C GLY A 192 10.26 13.28 10.46
N LEU A 193 9.67 12.11 10.24
CA LEU A 193 9.46 11.54 8.91
C LEU A 193 8.54 12.42 8.06
N VAL A 194 7.42 12.90 8.61
CA VAL A 194 6.50 13.80 7.92
C VAL A 194 7.16 15.14 7.62
N ALA A 195 7.83 15.76 8.59
CA ALA A 195 8.53 17.02 8.40
C ALA A 195 9.64 16.92 7.33
N ALA A 196 10.34 15.79 7.28
CA ALA A 196 11.35 15.55 6.26
C ALA A 196 10.74 15.23 4.89
N ALA A 197 9.69 14.42 4.82
CA ALA A 197 9.17 13.88 3.57
C ALA A 197 8.11 14.77 2.90
N ALA A 198 7.27 15.47 3.67
CA ALA A 198 6.17 16.26 3.13
C ALA A 198 6.62 17.43 2.24
N PRO A 199 7.71 18.17 2.52
CA PRO A 199 8.21 19.21 1.60
C PRO A 199 8.74 18.64 0.29
N ARG A 200 9.14 17.36 0.29
CA ARG A 200 9.74 16.68 -0.86
C ARG A 200 8.70 16.15 -1.86
N LEU A 201 7.41 16.14 -1.50
CA LEU A 201 6.33 15.70 -2.38
C LEU A 201 6.22 16.54 -3.67
N ASP A 202 6.49 17.84 -3.55
CA ASP A 202 6.34 18.82 -4.63
C ASP A 202 7.69 19.27 -5.22
N SER A 203 8.79 18.70 -4.73
CA SER A 203 10.11 19.10 -5.20
C SER A 203 10.38 18.60 -6.62
N GLY A 204 10.50 19.53 -7.57
CA GLY A 204 10.91 19.22 -8.95
C GLY A 204 12.35 18.72 -9.09
N ARG A 205 13.17 18.84 -8.02
CA ARG A 205 14.55 18.35 -8.01
C ARG A 205 14.62 16.83 -7.92
N LEU A 206 13.65 16.20 -7.27
CA LEU A 206 13.63 14.76 -7.03
C LEU A 206 13.13 13.98 -8.25
N ALA A 207 13.55 12.72 -8.37
CA ALA A 207 12.97 11.81 -9.33
C ALA A 207 11.50 11.48 -8.96
N PRO A 208 10.62 11.20 -9.95
CA PRO A 208 9.23 10.81 -9.67
C PRO A 208 9.10 9.63 -8.68
N SER A 209 9.94 8.61 -8.81
CA SER A 209 10.05 7.47 -7.89
C SER A 209 10.43 7.87 -6.47
N GLN A 210 11.39 8.79 -6.31
CA GLN A 210 11.77 9.34 -4.99
C GLN A 210 10.66 10.17 -4.35
N ARG A 211 9.88 10.91 -5.15
CA ARG A 211 8.67 11.60 -4.67
C ARG A 211 7.62 10.62 -4.17
N ARG A 212 7.43 9.49 -4.86
CA ARG A 212 6.56 8.40 -4.37
C ARG A 212 7.12 7.78 -3.07
N GLY A 213 8.43 7.62 -2.95
CA GLY A 213 9.07 7.20 -1.69
C GLY A 213 8.77 8.17 -0.54
N ALA A 214 8.87 9.48 -0.78
CA ALA A 214 8.50 10.51 0.19
C ALA A 214 7.00 10.46 0.55
N ALA A 215 6.12 10.17 -0.42
CA ALA A 215 4.71 9.95 -0.16
C ALA A 215 4.48 8.77 0.79
N VAL A 216 5.16 7.65 0.55
CA VAL A 216 5.10 6.47 1.43
C VAL A 216 5.64 6.79 2.84
N LEU A 217 6.76 7.51 2.98
CA LEU A 217 7.26 7.92 4.31
C LEU A 217 6.29 8.85 5.03
N THR A 218 5.64 9.75 4.30
CA THR A 218 4.62 10.64 4.89
C THR A 218 3.45 9.80 5.41
N ALA A 219 3.00 8.80 4.64
CA ALA A 219 1.95 7.88 5.08
C ALA A 219 2.35 7.04 6.29
N VAL A 220 3.55 6.46 6.27
CA VAL A 220 4.10 5.69 7.40
C VAL A 220 4.24 6.57 8.65
N GLY A 221 4.74 7.80 8.51
CA GLY A 221 4.90 8.74 9.62
C GLY A 221 3.57 9.18 10.23
N LEU A 222 2.57 9.51 9.39
CA LEU A 222 1.21 9.83 9.86
C LEU A 222 0.55 8.62 10.52
N GLY A 223 0.71 7.44 9.95
CA GLY A 223 0.25 6.18 10.54
C GLY A 223 0.88 5.92 11.91
N ALA A 224 2.18 6.19 12.07
CA ALA A 224 2.89 6.05 13.33
C ALA A 224 2.35 7.00 14.41
N ILE A 225 2.15 8.28 14.06
CA ILE A 225 1.56 9.27 14.97
C ILE A 225 0.16 8.82 15.40
N TYR A 226 -0.67 8.37 14.44
CA TYR A 226 -2.01 7.88 14.71
C TYR A 226 -1.98 6.66 15.65
N VAL A 227 -1.23 5.61 15.33
CA VAL A 227 -1.15 4.40 16.16
C VAL A 227 -0.62 4.69 17.57
N ALA A 228 0.34 5.61 17.71
CA ALA A 228 0.88 5.98 19.03
C ALA A 228 -0.10 6.77 19.91
N THR A 229 -1.07 7.45 19.28
CA THR A 229 -2.08 8.26 19.95
C THR A 229 -3.46 7.61 20.00
N ASP A 230 -3.65 6.50 19.28
CA ASP A 230 -4.92 5.77 19.22
C ASP A 230 -5.26 5.14 20.59
N LEU A 231 -6.52 5.33 21.01
CA LEU A 231 -7.02 4.87 22.30
C LEU A 231 -7.07 3.34 22.38
N HIS A 232 -7.46 2.66 21.29
CA HIS A 232 -7.46 1.20 21.25
C HIS A 232 -6.03 0.64 21.30
N ALA A 233 -5.10 1.27 20.58
CA ALA A 233 -3.69 0.92 20.65
C ALA A 233 -3.10 1.10 22.06
N LEU A 234 -3.60 2.08 22.83
CA LEU A 234 -3.29 2.28 24.25
C LEU A 234 -3.79 1.15 25.14
N ASP A 235 -5.08 0.83 25.09
CA ASP A 235 -5.62 -0.19 25.98
C ASP A 235 -5.19 -1.62 25.60
N ALA A 236 -5.00 -1.91 24.30
CA ALA A 236 -4.46 -3.19 23.84
C ALA A 236 -2.96 -3.34 24.16
N GLY A 237 -2.27 -2.23 24.44
CA GLY A 237 -0.83 -2.16 24.67
C GLY A 237 -0.02 -2.59 23.44
N LEU A 238 -0.42 -2.16 22.23
CA LEU A 238 0.19 -2.65 20.98
C LEU A 238 1.69 -2.34 20.91
N LEU A 239 2.08 -1.13 21.30
CA LEU A 239 3.46 -0.67 21.29
C LEU A 239 4.23 -1.24 22.49
N GLU A 240 3.57 -1.32 23.64
CA GLU A 240 4.13 -1.84 24.87
C GLU A 240 4.47 -3.34 24.77
N ARG A 241 3.72 -4.11 23.97
CA ARG A 241 4.03 -5.52 23.68
C ARG A 241 5.29 -5.71 22.83
N LEU A 242 5.70 -4.69 22.07
CA LEU A 242 6.94 -4.72 21.29
C LEU A 242 8.15 -4.31 22.13
N GLY A 243 7.91 -3.58 23.22
CA GLY A 243 8.91 -3.16 24.19
C GLY A 243 9.42 -4.33 25.03
N HIS A 244 10.71 -4.63 24.95
CA HIS A 244 11.36 -5.60 25.84
C HIS A 244 12.27 -4.91 26.88
N LEU A 245 12.77 -3.71 26.57
CA LEU A 245 13.57 -2.88 27.49
C LEU A 245 12.71 -2.15 28.54
N ALA A 246 11.39 -2.33 28.53
CA ALA A 246 10.44 -1.74 29.47
C ALA A 246 9.62 -2.85 30.16
N PRO A 247 10.09 -3.41 31.29
CA PRO A 247 9.52 -4.62 31.88
C PRO A 247 8.19 -4.39 32.63
N THR A 248 7.70 -3.15 32.74
CA THR A 248 6.45 -2.84 33.42
C THR A 248 5.53 -2.10 32.48
N ARG A 249 4.30 -2.62 32.28
CA ARG A 249 3.20 -1.80 31.75
C ARG A 249 2.98 -0.68 32.77
N PRO A 250 3.29 0.59 32.45
CA PRO A 250 2.91 1.66 33.34
C PRO A 250 1.39 1.62 33.46
N ALA A 251 0.88 1.72 34.69
CA ALA A 251 -0.55 1.85 34.91
C ALA A 251 -1.04 3.04 34.09
N VAL A 252 -1.92 2.79 33.12
CA VAL A 252 -2.40 3.83 32.21
C VAL A 252 -3.26 4.80 33.02
N GLY A 253 -2.71 5.99 33.28
CA GLY A 253 -3.42 7.03 34.03
C GLY A 253 -4.60 7.59 33.24
N GLY A 254 -5.59 8.15 33.94
CA GLY A 254 -6.75 8.79 33.30
C GLY A 254 -6.36 9.91 32.32
N SER A 255 -5.30 10.66 32.62
CA SER A 255 -4.76 11.69 31.73
C SER A 255 -4.22 11.15 30.42
N GLN A 256 -3.56 9.98 30.43
CA GLN A 256 -3.05 9.33 29.22
C GLN A 256 -4.19 8.81 28.34
N ARG A 257 -5.25 8.26 28.94
CA ARG A 257 -6.46 7.85 28.21
C ARG A 257 -7.17 9.04 27.59
N LEU A 258 -7.31 10.15 28.32
CA LEU A 258 -7.90 11.37 27.78
C LEU A 258 -7.08 11.91 26.61
N ALA A 259 -5.74 11.95 26.74
CA ALA A 259 -4.86 12.38 25.67
C ALA A 259 -4.98 11.48 24.42
N ALA A 260 -5.07 10.16 24.60
CA ALA A 260 -5.27 9.22 23.49
C ALA A 260 -6.67 9.34 22.86
N ALA A 261 -7.71 9.55 23.66
CA ALA A 261 -9.06 9.80 23.15
C ALA A 261 -9.11 11.09 22.30
N LEU A 262 -8.50 12.17 22.80
CA LEU A 262 -8.37 13.43 22.06
C LEU A 262 -7.52 13.25 20.80
N GLY A 263 -6.41 12.52 20.87
CA GLY A 263 -5.57 12.23 19.70
C GLY A 263 -6.32 11.45 18.63
N THR A 264 -7.02 10.38 19.03
CA THR A 264 -7.87 9.57 18.15
C THR A 264 -8.92 10.43 17.44
N ALA A 265 -9.57 11.35 18.16
CA ALA A 265 -10.62 12.20 17.61
C ALA A 265 -10.09 13.37 16.75
N LEU A 266 -8.96 13.99 17.12
CA LEU A 266 -8.49 15.26 16.53
C LEU A 266 -7.44 15.08 15.43
N ILE A 267 -6.65 14.01 15.44
CA ILE A 267 -5.57 13.81 14.45
C ILE A 267 -6.12 13.58 13.04
N PRO A 268 -7.09 12.66 12.80
CA PRO A 268 -7.64 12.48 11.47
C PRO A 268 -8.25 13.73 10.83
N PRO A 269 -9.10 14.54 11.50
CA PRO A 269 -9.62 15.77 10.91
C PRO A 269 -8.51 16.82 10.71
N ALA A 270 -7.49 16.88 11.56
CA ALA A 270 -6.34 17.76 11.34
C ALA A 270 -5.55 17.38 10.07
N ILE A 271 -5.32 16.09 9.83
CA ILE A 271 -4.67 15.59 8.60
C ILE A 271 -5.53 15.91 7.37
N LEU A 272 -6.85 15.71 7.47
CA LEU A 272 -7.78 15.99 6.38
C LEU A 272 -7.84 17.49 6.06
N ALA A 273 -7.88 18.36 7.08
CA ALA A 273 -7.79 19.80 6.93
C ALA A 273 -6.46 20.23 6.30
N TRP A 274 -5.34 19.64 6.74
CA TRP A 274 -4.03 19.88 6.13
C TRP A 274 -3.99 19.45 4.66
N GLY A 275 -4.59 18.31 4.32
CA GLY A 275 -4.72 17.84 2.94
C GLY A 275 -5.56 18.77 2.06
N LEU A 276 -6.63 19.34 2.63
CA LEU A 276 -7.49 20.30 1.95
C LEU A 276 -6.77 21.62 1.69
N VAL A 277 -6.10 22.18 2.69
CA VAL A 277 -5.32 23.44 2.57
C VAL A 277 -4.13 23.26 1.63
N SER A 278 -3.44 22.13 1.72
CA SER A 278 -2.27 21.84 0.88
C SER A 278 -2.63 21.35 -0.52
N ARG A 279 -3.91 21.06 -0.78
CA ARG A 279 -4.42 20.47 -2.04
C ARG A 279 -3.71 19.18 -2.43
N ARG A 280 -3.38 18.34 -1.45
CA ARG A 280 -2.66 17.07 -1.65
C ARG A 280 -3.61 15.91 -1.48
N THR A 281 -3.92 15.22 -2.59
CA THR A 281 -4.80 14.03 -2.61
C THR A 281 -4.30 12.94 -1.66
N LEU A 282 -2.99 12.70 -1.59
CA LEU A 282 -2.40 11.75 -0.65
C LEU A 282 -2.83 11.99 0.81
N LEU A 283 -2.82 13.24 1.26
CA LEU A 283 -3.18 13.58 2.64
C LEU A 283 -4.69 13.44 2.87
N LEU A 284 -5.50 13.73 1.84
CA LEU A 284 -6.95 13.51 1.89
C LEU A 284 -7.28 12.02 2.00
N ASP A 285 -6.66 11.18 1.16
CA ASP A 285 -6.87 9.72 1.17
C ASP A 285 -6.50 9.12 2.52
N ILE A 286 -5.32 9.47 3.05
CA ILE A 286 -4.86 9.02 4.38
C ILE A 286 -5.79 9.55 5.47
N GLY A 287 -6.17 10.82 5.42
CA GLY A 287 -7.07 11.45 6.39
C GLY A 287 -8.44 10.76 6.43
N ILE A 288 -9.02 10.41 5.28
CA ILE A 288 -10.29 9.69 5.18
C ILE A 288 -10.17 8.29 5.81
N VAL A 289 -9.11 7.55 5.47
CA VAL A 289 -8.88 6.21 6.04
C VAL A 289 -8.72 6.27 7.56
N LEU A 290 -7.91 7.20 8.07
CA LEU A 290 -7.70 7.36 9.51
C LEU A 290 -8.97 7.86 10.22
N LEU A 291 -9.79 8.69 9.56
CA LEU A 291 -11.06 9.15 10.12
C LEU A 291 -12.05 7.99 10.26
N ALA A 292 -12.13 7.12 9.26
CA ALA A 292 -12.93 5.90 9.33
C ALA A 292 -12.45 4.99 10.46
N LEU A 293 -11.14 4.79 10.59
CA LEU A 293 -10.54 3.98 11.65
C LEU A 293 -10.82 4.57 13.04
N SER A 294 -10.67 5.89 13.19
CA SER A 294 -10.98 6.62 14.42
C SER A 294 -12.45 6.51 14.82
N ALA A 295 -13.38 6.61 13.87
CA ALA A 295 -14.81 6.43 14.15
C ALA A 295 -15.11 5.01 14.66
N VAL A 296 -14.46 3.98 14.09
CA VAL A 296 -14.57 2.60 14.56
C VAL A 296 -14.01 2.45 15.98
N THR A 297 -12.83 3.03 16.25
CA THR A 297 -12.22 3.05 17.59
C THR A 297 -13.16 3.72 18.58
N LEU A 298 -13.62 4.94 18.31
CA LEU A 298 -14.44 5.71 19.26
C LEU A 298 -15.77 5.02 19.57
N ARG A 299 -16.37 4.36 18.57
CA ARG A 299 -17.57 3.53 18.75
C ARG A 299 -17.32 2.34 19.69
N HIS A 300 -16.15 1.73 19.66
CA HIS A 300 -15.83 0.63 20.57
C HIS A 300 -15.91 1.07 22.05
N TYR A 301 -15.57 2.33 22.33
CA TYR A 301 -15.56 2.89 23.68
C TYR A 301 -16.86 3.60 24.07
N VAL A 302 -17.55 4.20 23.10
CA VAL A 302 -18.82 4.89 23.32
C VAL A 302 -19.89 4.15 22.55
N ALA A 303 -20.70 3.37 23.26
CA ALA A 303 -21.81 2.60 22.70
C ALA A 303 -22.98 3.52 22.28
N LEU A 304 -22.75 4.41 21.31
CA LEU A 304 -23.75 5.37 20.83
C LEU A 304 -24.90 4.69 20.07
N ALA A 305 -24.62 3.62 19.30
CA ALA A 305 -25.62 2.93 18.49
C ALA A 305 -25.18 1.52 18.04
N PRO A 306 -26.12 0.65 17.63
CA PRO A 306 -25.82 -0.64 17.01
C PRO A 306 -24.94 -0.51 15.76
N ALA A 307 -24.14 -1.55 15.48
CA ALA A 307 -23.15 -1.55 14.40
C ALA A 307 -23.71 -1.17 13.04
N TRP A 308 -24.86 -1.73 12.71
CA TRP A 308 -25.50 -1.53 11.42
C TRP A 308 -25.92 -0.08 11.24
N VAL A 309 -26.51 0.55 12.27
CA VAL A 309 -26.96 1.96 12.23
C VAL A 309 -25.81 2.91 11.94
N MET A 310 -24.65 2.68 12.58
CA MET A 310 -23.46 3.50 12.37
C MET A 310 -22.83 3.25 11.00
N LEU A 311 -22.79 2.01 10.51
CA LEU A 311 -22.25 1.73 9.18
C LEU A 311 -23.15 2.31 8.07
N THR A 312 -24.47 2.11 8.17
CA THR A 312 -25.42 2.63 7.19
C THR A 312 -25.55 4.15 7.30
N GLY A 313 -25.61 4.69 8.51
CA GLY A 313 -25.66 6.12 8.78
C GLY A 313 -24.37 6.84 8.38
N GLY A 314 -23.21 6.27 8.71
CA GLY A 314 -21.90 6.79 8.29
C GLY A 314 -21.72 6.71 6.78
N GLY A 315 -22.11 5.60 6.14
CA GLY A 315 -22.12 5.46 4.69
C GLY A 315 -23.05 6.47 4.01
N ALA A 316 -24.27 6.64 4.53
CA ALA A 316 -25.23 7.63 4.03
C ALA A 316 -24.75 9.07 4.24
N LEU A 317 -24.09 9.36 5.36
CA LEU A 317 -23.51 10.66 5.66
C LEU A 317 -22.33 10.96 4.73
N LEU A 318 -21.44 9.98 4.49
CA LEU A 318 -20.34 10.12 3.54
C LEU A 318 -20.85 10.29 2.10
N ALA A 319 -21.86 9.52 1.69
CA ALA A 319 -22.50 9.68 0.39
C ALA A 319 -23.18 11.05 0.27
N GLY A 320 -23.89 11.49 1.30
CA GLY A 320 -24.50 12.82 1.38
C GLY A 320 -23.47 13.93 1.32
N ALA A 321 -22.37 13.81 2.07
CA ALA A 321 -21.26 14.76 2.04
C ALA A 321 -20.60 14.80 0.67
N ALA A 322 -20.37 13.65 0.02
CA ALA A 322 -19.83 13.57 -1.33
C ALA A 322 -20.75 14.28 -2.34
N LEU A 323 -22.07 14.05 -2.28
CA LEU A 323 -23.04 14.72 -3.13
C LEU A 323 -23.11 16.23 -2.86
N LEU A 324 -23.01 16.65 -1.60
CA LEU A 324 -23.00 18.07 -1.23
C LEU A 324 -21.74 18.75 -1.74
N VAL A 325 -20.57 18.12 -1.59
CA VAL A 325 -19.30 18.61 -2.13
C VAL A 325 -19.37 18.69 -3.65
N GLU A 326 -19.85 17.64 -4.32
CA GLU A 326 -20.02 17.63 -5.78
C GLU A 326 -20.95 18.76 -6.25
N ARG A 327 -22.12 18.90 -5.61
CA ARG A 327 -23.06 20.00 -5.91
C ARG A 327 -22.43 21.36 -5.65
N ALA A 328 -21.67 21.52 -4.57
CA ALA A 328 -20.99 22.76 -4.23
C ALA A 328 -19.89 23.11 -5.24
N LEU A 329 -19.14 22.12 -5.73
CA LEU A 329 -18.12 22.28 -6.78
C LEU A 329 -18.76 22.63 -8.13
N ARG A 330 -19.83 21.92 -8.53
CA ARG A 330 -20.56 22.22 -9.79
C ARG A 330 -21.21 23.60 -9.81
N ARG A 331 -21.65 24.11 -8.65
CA ARG A 331 -22.21 25.46 -8.50
C ARG A 331 -21.16 26.57 -8.41
N ALA A 332 -19.87 26.24 -8.42
CA ALA A 332 -18.81 27.23 -8.39
C ALA A 332 -18.70 27.98 -9.73
N PRO A 333 -18.27 29.26 -9.72
CA PRO A 333 -17.88 29.95 -10.94
C PRO A 333 -16.78 29.13 -11.65
N ALA A 334 -16.97 28.84 -12.93
CA ALA A 334 -16.11 27.97 -13.75
C ALA A 334 -15.98 26.49 -13.30
N GLY A 335 -16.84 26.00 -12.38
CA GLY A 335 -16.83 24.60 -11.93
C GLY A 335 -15.66 24.24 -11.01
N GLU A 336 -14.91 25.24 -10.52
CA GLU A 336 -13.75 25.07 -9.65
C GLU A 336 -13.91 25.89 -8.36
N ARG A 337 -13.61 25.29 -7.20
CA ARG A 337 -13.46 25.99 -5.92
C ARG A 337 -12.13 25.63 -5.29
N ALA A 338 -11.32 26.65 -5.03
CA ALA A 338 -10.05 26.53 -4.32
C ALA A 338 -9.09 25.46 -4.89
N GLY A 339 -9.05 25.28 -6.22
CA GLY A 339 -8.21 24.26 -6.87
C GLY A 339 -8.85 22.88 -7.01
N PHE A 340 -10.07 22.69 -6.51
CA PHE A 340 -10.83 21.45 -6.66
C PHE A 340 -11.93 21.62 -7.70
N THR A 341 -12.10 20.62 -8.56
CA THR A 341 -13.15 20.57 -9.57
C THR A 341 -13.87 19.23 -9.50
N ALA A 342 -15.18 19.25 -9.79
CA ALA A 342 -15.98 18.03 -9.92
C ALA A 342 -15.76 17.34 -11.28
N GLU A 343 -15.29 18.09 -12.29
CA GLU A 343 -15.02 17.55 -13.61
C GLU A 343 -13.67 16.83 -13.59
N PRO A 344 -13.62 15.53 -13.92
CA PRO A 344 -12.34 14.84 -14.01
C PRO A 344 -11.54 15.48 -15.15
N LEU A 345 -10.47 16.21 -14.80
CA LEU A 345 -9.61 16.85 -15.81
C LEU A 345 -9.06 15.84 -16.84
N PHE A 346 -8.91 14.57 -16.45
CA PHE A 346 -8.51 13.45 -17.32
C PHE A 346 -9.17 12.15 -16.84
N SER A 347 -9.56 11.27 -17.76
CA SER A 347 -10.16 9.97 -17.45
C SER A 347 -9.20 9.10 -16.61
N ASP A 348 -9.67 8.67 -15.44
CA ASP A 348 -8.83 7.95 -14.48
C ASP A 348 -8.89 6.45 -14.80
N GLU A 349 -7.82 5.87 -15.35
CA GLU A 349 -7.65 4.41 -15.50
C GLU A 349 -7.92 3.68 -14.18
N ARG A 350 -7.68 4.34 -13.03
CA ARG A 350 -8.03 3.82 -11.70
C ARG A 350 -9.54 3.65 -11.50
N ARG A 351 -10.36 4.56 -12.04
CA ARG A 351 -11.82 4.45 -11.94
C ARG A 351 -12.32 3.30 -12.82
N GLN A 352 -11.75 3.11 -14.00
CA GLN A 352 -12.01 1.92 -14.82
C GLN A 352 -11.56 0.62 -14.12
N GLN A 353 -10.34 0.57 -13.57
CA GLN A 353 -9.86 -0.60 -12.81
C GLN A 353 -10.66 -0.86 -11.53
N THR A 354 -11.14 0.17 -10.84
CA THR A 354 -12.00 0.03 -9.67
C THR A 354 -13.40 -0.43 -10.05
N LEU A 355 -13.92 0.00 -11.20
CA LEU A 355 -15.17 -0.49 -11.77
C LEU A 355 -15.04 -1.94 -12.28
N GLU A 356 -13.89 -2.31 -12.84
CA GLU A 356 -13.58 -3.70 -13.23
C GLU A 356 -13.43 -4.60 -12.00
N MET A 357 -12.75 -4.13 -10.94
CA MET A 357 -12.64 -4.86 -9.67
C MET A 357 -13.98 -4.94 -8.94
N ALA A 358 -14.77 -3.87 -8.91
CA ALA A 358 -16.13 -3.89 -8.36
C ALA A 358 -17.04 -4.81 -9.18
N GLY A 359 -16.91 -4.81 -10.50
CA GLY A 359 -17.60 -5.71 -11.42
C GLY A 359 -17.18 -7.17 -11.26
N ALA A 360 -15.93 -7.45 -10.89
CA ALA A 360 -15.47 -8.80 -10.56
C ALA A 360 -15.98 -9.26 -9.19
N VAL A 361 -16.06 -8.36 -8.20
CA VAL A 361 -16.59 -8.66 -6.86
C VAL A 361 -18.11 -8.88 -6.90
N THR A 362 -18.85 -8.21 -7.79
CA THR A 362 -20.28 -8.50 -7.98
C THR A 362 -20.53 -9.86 -8.62
N THR A 363 -19.59 -10.41 -9.41
CA THR A 363 -19.69 -11.78 -9.93
C THR A 363 -19.49 -12.86 -8.85
N PHE A 364 -18.84 -12.52 -7.73
CA PHE A 364 -18.64 -13.41 -6.58
C PHE A 364 -19.63 -13.15 -5.43
N ALA A 365 -20.57 -12.21 -5.58
CA ALA A 365 -21.67 -12.07 -4.63
C ALA A 365 -22.56 -13.32 -4.69
N PRO A 366 -22.98 -13.89 -3.54
CA PRO A 366 -23.83 -15.08 -3.55
C PRO A 366 -25.11 -14.76 -4.31
N ARG A 367 -25.37 -15.50 -5.40
CA ARG A 367 -26.66 -15.49 -6.08
C ARG A 367 -27.73 -15.77 -5.03
N THR A 368 -28.62 -14.81 -4.80
CA THR A 368 -29.89 -15.06 -4.13
C THR A 368 -30.54 -16.26 -4.83
N PRO A 369 -30.93 -17.32 -4.12
CA PRO A 369 -31.69 -18.40 -4.73
C PRO A 369 -32.92 -17.79 -5.39
N ALA A 370 -33.16 -18.12 -6.66
CA ALA A 370 -34.43 -17.80 -7.29
C ALA A 370 -35.55 -18.39 -6.41
N PRO A 371 -36.66 -17.66 -6.19
CA PRO A 371 -37.80 -18.22 -5.48
C PRO A 371 -38.21 -19.54 -6.17
N PRO A 372 -38.55 -20.58 -5.41
CA PRO A 372 -38.97 -21.85 -5.99
C PRO A 372 -40.16 -21.60 -6.91
N ASP A 373 -40.10 -22.13 -8.14
CA ASP A 373 -41.22 -22.10 -9.08
C ASP A 373 -42.48 -22.58 -8.35
N GLU A 374 -43.45 -21.69 -8.17
CA GLU A 374 -44.79 -22.07 -7.75
C GLU A 374 -45.31 -23.04 -8.82
N GLY A 375 -45.43 -24.30 -8.40
CA GLY A 375 -45.84 -25.39 -9.25
C GLY A 375 -47.08 -25.02 -10.05
N PHE A 376 -46.98 -25.18 -11.36
CA PHE A 376 -48.10 -25.08 -12.30
C PHE A 376 -49.27 -25.94 -11.79
N ALA A 377 -50.27 -25.29 -11.20
CA ALA A 377 -51.53 -25.91 -10.80
C ALA A 377 -52.40 -26.09 -12.05
N GLY A 378 -52.37 -27.29 -12.62
CA GLY A 378 -53.18 -27.67 -13.77
C GLY A 378 -54.68 -27.50 -13.50
N GLY A 379 -55.25 -26.42 -14.04
CA GLY A 379 -56.70 -26.24 -14.14
C GLY A 379 -57.25 -27.17 -15.22
N GLY A 380 -57.92 -28.25 -14.78
CA GLY A 380 -58.56 -29.21 -15.67
C GLY A 380 -59.62 -28.58 -16.58
N GLY A 381 -59.31 -28.51 -17.87
CA GLY A 381 -60.25 -28.17 -18.94
C GLY A 381 -60.47 -29.38 -19.85
N ARG A 382 -61.71 -29.88 -19.87
CA ARG A 382 -62.19 -30.96 -20.76
C ARG A 382 -62.35 -30.44 -22.20
N PHE A 383 -61.47 -30.86 -23.10
CA PHE A 383 -61.65 -30.92 -24.56
C PHE A 383 -60.62 -31.96 -25.04
N GLY A 384 -60.85 -32.92 -25.92
CA GLY A 384 -61.89 -33.26 -26.89
C GLY A 384 -61.17 -34.20 -27.87
N GLY A 385 -61.67 -35.41 -28.07
CA GLY A 385 -60.92 -36.54 -28.64
C GLY A 385 -60.36 -36.37 -30.05
N GLY A 386 -59.35 -37.19 -30.35
CA GLY A 386 -58.75 -37.37 -31.67
C GLY A 386 -57.68 -38.46 -31.60
N GLY A 387 -58.11 -39.72 -31.58
CA GLY A 387 -57.23 -40.88 -31.55
C GLY A 387 -56.60 -41.23 -32.91
N ALA A 388 -55.52 -42.01 -32.84
CA ALA A 388 -54.98 -43.02 -33.76
C ALA A 388 -53.44 -43.02 -33.56
N GLN A 389 -52.86 -44.02 -32.88
CA GLN A 389 -52.31 -45.27 -33.47
C GLN A 389 -51.09 -45.00 -34.37
N GLU A 390 -50.00 -45.76 -34.41
CA GLU A 390 -49.41 -46.89 -33.68
C GLU A 390 -48.08 -47.16 -34.43
N ARG A 391 -47.04 -47.66 -33.73
CA ARG A 391 -45.87 -48.43 -34.27
C ARG A 391 -44.82 -47.66 -35.10
N PHE A 392 -43.51 -47.84 -34.91
CA PHE A 392 -42.72 -48.96 -34.37
C PHE A 392 -41.68 -48.51 -33.34
#